data_AF-A0A1A7XHB9-F1
#
_entry.id   AF-A0A1A7XHB9-F1
#
_cell.length_a   1.000
_cell.length_b   1.000
_cell.length_c   1.000
_cell.angle_alpha   90.00
_cell.angle_beta   90.00
_cell.angle_gamma   90.00
#
_symmetry.space_group_name_H-M   'P 1'
#
loop_
_entity.id
_entity.type
_entity.pdbx_description
1 polymer ?
#
loop_
_entity_poly.entity_id
_entity_poly.type
_entity_poly.pdbx_seq_one_letter_code
_entity_poly.pdbx_strand_id
1 'polypeptide(L)'
;WELCHLWLEGSVGLRHGTPFRLTAVGQSELKMSKNFLTRLGELHRGDSLVSNNGQWKAVFQDDGNFVIYGWKAVWASDTAHPLD
;
A
#
# COMPACT_ATOMS: atom_id res chain seq x y z
N TRP A 1 -8.77 18.69 12.32
CA TRP A 1 -9.97 17.90 12.63
C TRP A 1 -10.00 16.73 11.65
N GLU A 2 -9.94 15.43 11.95
CA GLU A 2 -9.60 14.61 13.14
C GLU A 2 -9.22 13.20 12.58
N LEU A 3 -8.48 12.30 13.24
CA LEU A 3 -7.77 12.27 14.53
C LEU A 3 -6.58 11.28 14.41
N CYS A 4 -5.61 11.29 15.34
CA CYS A 4 -4.64 10.19 15.46
C CYS A 4 -5.33 8.96 16.07
N HIS A 5 -5.25 7.79 15.42
CA HIS A 5 -5.53 6.51 16.07
C HIS A 5 -4.43 5.49 15.77
N LEU A 6 -3.36 5.60 16.56
CA LEU A 6 -2.45 4.50 16.84
C LEU A 6 -3.11 3.69 17.96
N TRP A 7 -3.38 2.41 17.74
CA TRP A 7 -3.83 1.52 18.82
C TRP A 7 -3.23 0.13 18.68
N LEU A 8 -2.60 -0.29 19.77
CA LEU A 8 -1.94 -1.58 19.95
C LEU A 8 -2.77 -2.40 20.93
N GLU A 9 -3.48 -3.40 20.43
CA GLU A 9 -3.79 -4.62 21.19
C GLU A 9 -3.46 -5.84 20.31
N GLY A 10 -2.96 -6.96 20.83
CA GLY A 10 -2.86 -7.32 22.24
C GLY A 10 -3.69 -8.58 22.49
N SER A 11 -3.18 -9.75 22.13
CA SER A 11 -3.81 -11.03 22.47
C SER A 11 -2.79 -12.17 22.53
N VAL A 12 -2.52 -12.63 23.75
CA VAL A 12 -1.71 -13.81 24.07
C VAL A 12 -2.63 -15.01 24.21
N GLY A 13 -2.30 -16.17 23.63
CA GLY A 13 -3.15 -17.35 23.76
C GLY A 13 -2.70 -18.60 23.02
N LEU A 14 -1.52 -19.16 23.34
CA LEU A 14 -1.17 -20.51 22.89
C LEU A 14 -2.05 -21.55 23.61
N ARG A 15 -2.85 -22.31 22.86
CA ARG A 15 -3.50 -23.55 23.33
C ARG A 15 -3.34 -24.66 22.29
N HIS A 16 -3.22 -25.89 22.77
CA HIS A 16 -2.76 -27.05 22.00
C HIS A 16 -3.81 -27.58 21.01
N GLY A 17 -3.34 -28.18 19.91
CA GLY A 17 -3.96 -29.42 19.43
C GLY A 17 -5.01 -29.35 18.32
N THR A 18 -4.97 -28.37 17.40
CA THR A 18 -5.71 -28.46 16.13
C THR A 18 -4.76 -28.45 14.92
N PRO A 19 -5.02 -29.28 13.89
CA PRO A 19 -4.28 -29.16 12.63
C PRO A 19 -4.62 -27.81 11.99
N PHE A 20 -3.61 -27.06 11.60
CA PHE A 20 -3.74 -25.74 10.99
C PHE A 20 -4.32 -25.89 9.57
N ARG A 21 -5.64 -26.05 9.47
CA ARG A 21 -6.34 -25.95 8.20
C ARG A 21 -6.23 -24.50 7.75
N LEU A 22 -5.35 -24.24 6.79
CA LEU A 22 -5.28 -23.00 6.01
C LEU A 22 -6.57 -22.84 5.18
N THR A 23 -7.68 -22.61 5.87
CA THR A 23 -8.75 -21.81 5.29
C THR A 23 -8.14 -20.43 5.09
N ALA A 24 -8.02 -19.99 3.84
CA ALA A 24 -7.57 -18.65 3.53
C ALA A 24 -8.64 -17.64 3.97
N VAL A 25 -8.73 -17.39 5.28
CA VAL A 25 -9.25 -16.13 5.81
C VAL A 25 -8.42 -15.06 5.13
N GLY A 26 -9.10 -14.22 4.34
CA GLY A 26 -8.46 -13.43 3.30
C GLY A 26 -7.20 -12.77 3.82
N GLN A 27 -6.10 -12.88 3.06
CA GLN A 27 -5.01 -11.94 3.21
C GLN A 27 -5.60 -10.56 2.98
N SER A 28 -5.94 -9.87 4.06
CA SER A 28 -5.59 -8.48 4.19
C SER A 28 -4.11 -8.45 3.87
N GLU A 29 -3.78 -8.15 2.61
CA GLU A 29 -2.46 -7.70 2.25
C GLU A 29 -2.20 -6.50 3.17
N LEU A 30 -1.50 -6.75 4.29
CA LEU A 30 -0.65 -5.75 4.90
C LEU A 30 0.19 -5.27 3.71
N LYS A 31 -0.19 -4.12 3.16
CA LYS A 31 0.15 -3.67 1.81
C LYS A 31 1.60 -3.21 1.82
N MET A 32 2.50 -4.17 2.03
CA MET A 32 3.94 -4.03 2.01
C MET A 32 4.25 -3.43 0.66
N SER A 33 4.61 -2.15 0.67
CA SER A 33 4.80 -1.35 -0.53
C SER A 33 5.83 -2.04 -1.41
N LYS A 34 5.35 -2.64 -2.51
CA LYS A 34 6.19 -3.37 -3.46
C LYS A 34 7.18 -2.36 -4.06
N ASN A 35 8.38 -2.81 -4.38
CA ASN A 35 9.42 -1.99 -5.02
C ASN A 35 9.50 -2.22 -6.54
N PHE A 36 8.73 -3.18 -7.05
CA PHE A 36 8.61 -3.53 -8.46
C PHE A 36 7.13 -3.73 -8.83
N LEU A 37 6.85 -3.63 -10.13
CA LEU A 37 5.62 -4.12 -10.75
C LEU A 37 5.99 -5.29 -11.67
N THR A 38 5.24 -6.40 -11.61
CA THR A 38 5.46 -7.53 -12.53
C THR A 38 5.00 -7.18 -13.94
N ARG A 39 5.47 -7.93 -14.94
CA ARG A 39 4.80 -7.94 -16.25
C ARG A 39 3.35 -8.38 -16.04
N LEU A 40 2.39 -7.62 -16.59
CA LEU A 40 0.93 -7.77 -16.33
C LEU A 40 0.50 -7.46 -14.88
N GLY A 41 1.38 -6.90 -14.04
CA GLY A 41 0.96 -6.27 -12.78
C GLY A 41 0.38 -4.89 -13.05
N GLU A 42 -0.59 -4.49 -12.22
CA GLU A 42 -1.28 -3.20 -12.33
C GLU A 42 -1.21 -2.46 -10.99
N LEU A 43 -1.36 -1.13 -11.05
CA LEU A 43 -1.58 -0.27 -9.88
C LEU A 43 -2.99 0.30 -10.00
N HIS A 44 -3.80 0.12 -8.97
CA HIS A 44 -5.09 0.80 -8.83
C HIS A 44 -4.89 2.17 -8.18
N ARG A 45 -5.94 3.01 -8.22
CA ARG A 45 -5.91 4.32 -7.55
C ARG A 45 -5.68 4.15 -6.05
N GLY A 46 -4.78 4.96 -5.49
CA GLY A 46 -4.30 4.83 -4.11
C GLY A 46 -3.23 3.73 -3.91
N ASP A 47 -2.80 3.04 -4.96
CA ASP A 47 -1.64 2.15 -4.90
C ASP A 47 -0.32 2.92 -4.99
N SER A 48 0.71 2.35 -4.38
CA SER A 48 2.06 2.93 -4.46
C SER A 48 3.15 1.89 -4.34
N LEU A 49 4.26 2.17 -5.02
CA LEU A 49 5.52 1.45 -4.91
C LEU A 49 6.52 2.31 -4.13
N VAL A 50 7.40 1.67 -3.35
CA VAL A 50 8.43 2.35 -2.54
C VAL A 50 9.79 1.71 -2.83
N SER A 51 10.82 2.53 -2.99
CA SER A 51 12.19 2.06 -3.22
C SER A 51 12.79 1.34 -2.00
N ASN A 52 13.77 0.47 -2.22
CA ASN A 52 14.45 -0.28 -1.14
C ASN A 52 15.06 0.59 -0.03
N ASN A 53 15.40 1.85 -0.34
CA ASN A 53 15.96 2.80 0.62
C ASN A 53 14.89 3.73 1.25
N GLY A 54 13.61 3.56 0.92
CA GLY A 54 12.49 4.37 1.41
C GLY A 54 12.47 5.83 0.94
N GLN A 55 13.44 6.26 0.11
CA GLN A 55 13.59 7.66 -0.31
C GLN A 55 12.71 8.05 -1.50
N TRP A 56 12.17 7.07 -2.22
CA TRP A 56 11.37 7.30 -3.42
C TRP A 56 10.05 6.55 -3.34
N LYS A 57 8.97 7.21 -3.77
CA LYS A 57 7.63 6.64 -3.85
C LYS A 57 7.02 6.94 -5.20
N ALA A 58 6.56 5.92 -5.92
CA ALA A 58 5.72 6.08 -7.10
C ALA A 58 4.27 5.83 -6.68
N VAL A 59 3.36 6.74 -7.00
CA VAL A 59 1.95 6.70 -6.57
C VAL A 59 1.06 6.82 -7.79
N PHE A 60 0.06 5.94 -7.91
CA PHE A 60 -1.07 6.18 -8.80
C PHE A 60 -2.19 6.81 -7.96
N GLN A 61 -2.38 8.12 -8.15
CA GLN A 61 -3.25 8.95 -7.33
C GLN A 61 -4.73 8.77 -7.69
N ASP A 62 -5.62 9.21 -6.80
CA ASP A 62 -7.07 9.07 -7.00
C ASP A 62 -7.63 9.94 -8.13
N ASP A 63 -6.93 11.03 -8.47
CA ASP A 63 -7.17 11.88 -9.65
C ASP A 63 -6.73 11.22 -10.98
N GLY A 64 -6.09 10.05 -10.96
CA GLY A 64 -5.57 9.38 -12.15
C GLY A 64 -4.20 9.87 -12.62
N ASN A 65 -3.52 10.71 -11.84
CA ASN A 65 -2.13 11.08 -12.09
C ASN A 65 -1.16 10.00 -11.57
N PHE A 66 -0.08 9.75 -12.31
CA PHE A 66 1.01 8.89 -11.83
C PHE A 66 2.23 9.74 -11.50
N VAL A 67 2.60 9.79 -10.23
CA VAL A 67 3.58 10.76 -9.71
C VAL A 67 4.70 10.08 -8.94
N ILE A 68 5.92 10.53 -9.19
CA ILE A 68 7.13 10.11 -8.49
C ILE A 68 7.51 11.19 -7.47
N TYR A 69 7.63 10.77 -6.22
CA TYR A 69 8.04 11.59 -5.09
C TYR A 69 9.41 11.17 -4.58
N GLY A 70 10.26 12.15 -4.31
CA GLY A 70 11.31 12.07 -3.29
C GLY A 70 10.85 12.84 -2.06
N TRP A 71 11.68 13.79 -1.59
CA TRP A 71 11.27 14.81 -0.59
C TRP A 71 10.16 15.76 -1.09
N LYS A 72 9.96 15.83 -2.40
CA LYS A 72 8.86 16.52 -3.10
C LYS A 72 8.51 15.74 -4.37
N ALA A 73 7.43 16.12 -5.05
CA ALA A 73 7.18 15.63 -6.41
C ALA A 73 8.36 16.00 -7.33
N VAL A 74 8.89 15.02 -8.05
CA VAL A 74 10.01 15.20 -9.00
C VAL A 74 9.61 14.98 -10.45
N TRP A 75 8.55 14.22 -10.71
CA TRP A 75 8.00 13.95 -12.03
C TRP A 75 6.54 13.49 -11.91
N ALA A 76 5.71 13.81 -12.91
CA ALA A 76 4.32 13.38 -13.04
C ALA A 76 4.02 12.97 -14.50
N SER A 77 2.99 12.14 -14.70
CA SER A 77 2.49 11.81 -16.04
C SER A 77 1.61 12.90 -16.66
N ASP A 78 1.21 13.89 -15.87
CA ASP A 78 0.28 14.97 -16.23
C ASP A 78 -1.06 14.47 -16.79
N THR A 79 -1.51 13.31 -16.27
CA THR A 79 -2.79 12.66 -16.60
C THR A 79 -3.87 12.86 -15.52
N ALA A 80 -3.68 13.84 -14.64
CA ALA A 80 -4.67 14.18 -13.61
C ALA A 80 -6.00 14.59 -14.26
N HIS A 81 -7.08 13.88 -13.94
CA HIS A 81 -8.42 14.36 -14.24
C HIS A 81 -8.78 15.47 -13.25
N PRO A 82 -9.40 16.58 -13.71
CA PRO A 82 -10.10 17.48 -12.82
C PRO A 82 -11.10 16.68 -11.97
N LEU A 83 -11.20 17.00 -10.68
CA LEU A 83 -12.25 16.45 -9.83
C LEU A 83 -13.58 17.07 -10.27
N ASP A 84 -14.48 16.22 -10.79
CA ASP A 84 -15.93 16.51 -10.91
C ASP A 84 -16.61 16.41 -9.52
#